data_AF-A0A533UQH9-F1
#
_entry.id   AF-A0A533UQH9-F1
#
_cell.length_a   1.000
_cell.length_b   1.000
_cell.length_c   1.000
_cell.angle_alpha   90.00
_cell.angle_beta   90.00
_cell.angle_gamma   90.00
#
_symmetry.space_group_name_H-M   'P 1'
#
loop_
_entity.id
_entity.type
_entity.pdbx_description
1 polymer ?
#
loop_
_entity_poly.entity_id
_entity_poly.type
_entity_poly.pdbx_seq_one_letter_code
_entity_poly.pdbx_strand_id
1 'polypeptide(L)'
;MGTEIQKLKPKPEDFPNNKDGFNDGLVLSRPEWIENIHRSYLEAGSDCIETNTFGSNQIKLQEYGFGEETVSINKSAAELANRVVEKFANGKKYVVGSMGPTGYLPSSNDPDLGNISLN
;
A
#
# COMPACT_ATOMS: atom_id res chain seq x y z
N MET A 1 -4.19 -0.18 8.53
CA MET A 1 -4.51 -0.57 7.14
C MET A 1 -4.82 -2.06 7.02
N GLY A 2 -3.83 -2.97 7.09
CA GLY A 2 -4.04 -4.41 6.82
C GLY A 2 -5.14 -5.10 7.64
N THR A 3 -5.27 -4.79 8.93
CA THR A 3 -6.34 -5.32 9.79
C THR A 3 -7.74 -4.89 9.33
N GLU A 4 -7.89 -3.66 8.83
CA GLU A 4 -9.18 -3.17 8.34
C GLU A 4 -9.53 -3.80 6.99
N ILE A 5 -8.54 -4.03 6.12
CA ILE A 5 -8.72 -4.80 4.89
C ILE A 5 -9.21 -6.22 5.21
N GLN A 6 -8.60 -6.91 6.18
CA GLN A 6 -9.01 -8.27 6.57
C GLN A 6 -10.46 -8.35 7.06
N LYS A 7 -10.99 -7.31 7.73
CA LYS A 7 -12.40 -7.26 8.15
C LYS A 7 -13.37 -7.27 6.98
N LEU A 8 -12.96 -6.76 5.82
CA LEU A 8 -13.75 -6.77 4.58
C LEU A 8 -13.82 -8.15 3.92
N LYS A 9 -12.99 -9.11 4.39
CA LYS A 9 -12.91 -10.48 3.86
C LYS A 9 -12.71 -10.48 2.34
N PRO A 10 -11.63 -9.84 1.84
CA PRO A 10 -11.35 -9.78 0.42
C PRO A 10 -11.24 -11.18 -0.16
N LYS A 11 -11.68 -11.33 -1.40
CA LYS A 11 -11.53 -12.54 -2.20
C LYS A 11 -10.50 -12.30 -3.30
N PRO A 12 -9.96 -13.35 -3.93
CA PRO A 12 -8.99 -13.19 -5.01
C PRO A 12 -9.41 -12.17 -6.07
N GLU A 13 -10.68 -12.17 -6.48
CA GLU A 13 -11.23 -11.25 -7.49
C GLU A 13 -11.24 -9.77 -7.10
N ASP A 14 -11.05 -9.45 -5.81
CA ASP A 14 -10.92 -8.08 -5.33
C ASP A 14 -9.53 -7.52 -5.59
N PHE A 15 -8.52 -8.38 -5.76
CA PHE A 15 -7.14 -7.96 -6.01
C PHE A 15 -6.83 -7.89 -7.51
N PRO A 16 -5.94 -6.98 -7.94
CA PRO A 16 -5.49 -6.93 -9.33
C PRO A 16 -4.98 -8.29 -9.81
N ASN A 17 -5.43 -8.72 -10.99
CA ASN A 17 -5.05 -9.99 -11.60
C ASN A 17 -5.29 -11.24 -10.70
N ASN A 18 -6.28 -11.19 -9.81
CA ASN A 18 -6.58 -12.25 -8.84
C ASN A 18 -5.43 -12.62 -7.90
N LYS A 19 -4.49 -11.69 -7.67
CA LYS A 19 -3.31 -11.88 -6.82
C LYS A 19 -3.69 -11.73 -5.34
N ASP A 20 -4.21 -12.80 -4.74
CA ASP A 20 -4.59 -12.81 -3.34
C ASP A 20 -3.42 -12.35 -2.43
N GLY A 21 -3.75 -11.54 -1.42
CA GLY A 21 -2.78 -10.92 -0.52
C GLY A 21 -2.08 -9.66 -1.04
N PHE A 22 -2.30 -9.24 -2.29
CA PHE A 22 -1.75 -8.00 -2.84
C PHE A 22 -2.50 -6.74 -2.34
N ASN A 23 -2.43 -6.49 -1.03
CA ASN A 23 -3.18 -5.43 -0.34
C ASN A 23 -2.91 -4.03 -0.90
N ASP A 24 -1.66 -3.71 -1.23
CA ASP A 24 -1.27 -2.45 -1.86
C ASP A 24 -2.04 -2.22 -3.18
N GLY A 25 -2.23 -3.29 -3.96
CA GLY A 25 -2.96 -3.27 -5.23
C GLY A 25 -4.45 -2.93 -5.12
N LEU A 26 -5.04 -3.01 -3.93
CA LEU A 26 -6.44 -2.59 -3.71
C LEU A 26 -6.66 -1.10 -3.97
N VAL A 27 -5.60 -0.28 -4.01
CA VAL A 27 -5.68 1.11 -4.48
C VAL A 27 -6.18 1.21 -5.92
N LEU A 28 -5.95 0.18 -6.75
CA LEU A 28 -6.35 0.13 -8.15
C LEU A 28 -7.74 -0.51 -8.33
N SER A 29 -7.98 -1.63 -7.66
CA SER A 29 -9.18 -2.45 -7.88
C SER A 29 -10.34 -2.12 -6.94
N ARG A 30 -10.05 -1.65 -5.71
CA ARG A 30 -11.01 -1.32 -4.66
C ARG A 30 -10.66 0.03 -3.98
N PRO A 31 -10.44 1.12 -4.74
CA PRO A 31 -10.03 2.41 -4.17
C PRO A 31 -10.98 2.92 -3.09
N GLU A 32 -12.27 2.66 -3.21
CA GLU A 32 -13.29 3.06 -2.26
C GLU A 32 -13.12 2.40 -0.88
N TRP A 33 -12.59 1.17 -0.81
CA TRP A 33 -12.27 0.52 0.45
C TRP A 33 -11.13 1.24 1.15
N ILE A 34 -10.06 1.54 0.41
CA ILE A 34 -8.89 2.24 0.95
C ILE A 34 -9.25 3.66 1.39
N GLU A 35 -10.05 4.38 0.61
CA GLU A 35 -10.56 5.71 0.98
C GLU A 35 -11.39 5.66 2.27
N ASN A 36 -12.26 4.66 2.42
CA ASN A 36 -13.07 4.49 3.63
C ASN A 36 -12.22 4.15 4.86
N ILE A 37 -11.19 3.32 4.72
CA ILE A 37 -10.26 2.99 5.81
C ILE A 37 -9.47 4.24 6.23
N HIS A 38 -8.94 5.02 5.28
CA HIS A 38 -8.28 6.29 5.60
C HIS A 38 -9.23 7.25 6.33
N ARG A 39 -10.46 7.37 5.83
CA ARG A 39 -11.49 8.21 6.45
C ARG A 39 -11.76 7.78 7.89
N SER A 40 -11.89 6.48 8.16
CA SER A 40 -12.20 5.99 9.51
C SER A 40 -11.09 6.31 10.52
N TYR A 41 -9.81 6.29 10.11
CA TYR A 41 -8.72 6.72 11.00
C TYR A 41 -8.78 8.22 11.29
N LEU A 42 -9.06 9.05 10.28
CA LEU A 42 -9.21 10.51 10.48
C LEU A 42 -10.44 10.84 11.34
N GLU A 43 -11.57 10.16 11.15
CA GLU A 43 -12.78 10.28 11.99
C GLU A 43 -12.53 9.84 13.44
N ALA A 44 -11.68 8.83 13.64
CA ALA A 44 -11.24 8.39 14.96
C ALA A 44 -10.24 9.36 15.64
N GLY A 45 -9.80 10.40 14.94
CA GLY A 45 -8.96 11.46 15.49
C GLY A 45 -7.50 11.43 15.05
N SER A 46 -7.09 10.57 14.11
CA SER A 46 -5.72 10.58 13.59
C SER A 46 -5.38 11.94 12.95
N ASP A 47 -4.16 12.43 13.20
CA ASP A 47 -3.61 13.62 12.54
C ASP A 47 -2.88 13.30 11.24
N CYS A 48 -2.44 12.05 11.09
CA CYS A 48 -1.82 11.56 9.89
C CYS A 48 -2.38 10.19 9.48
N ILE A 49 -2.31 9.91 8.19
CA ILE A 49 -2.56 8.60 7.60
C ILE A 49 -1.35 8.19 6.75
N GLU A 50 -1.02 6.92 6.79
CA GLU A 50 -0.03 6.33 5.87
C GLU A 50 -0.69 6.01 4.53
N THR A 51 0.03 6.17 3.42
CA THR A 51 -0.39 5.61 2.12
C THR A 51 -0.42 4.08 2.16
N ASN A 52 -1.31 3.46 1.38
CA ASN A 52 -1.36 2.00 1.23
C ASN A 52 -0.22 1.47 0.32
N THR A 53 1.03 1.70 0.72
CA THR A 53 2.23 1.49 -0.11
C THR A 53 3.35 0.73 0.59
N PHE A 54 3.06 0.04 1.70
CA PHE A 54 4.09 -0.65 2.48
C PHE A 54 4.89 -1.65 1.62
N GLY A 55 4.22 -2.44 0.78
CA GLY A 55 4.85 -3.37 -0.15
C GLY A 55 5.10 -2.80 -1.55
N SER A 56 4.90 -1.50 -1.79
CA SER A 56 4.94 -0.89 -3.12
C SER A 56 6.34 -0.49 -3.57
N ASN A 57 7.32 -1.35 -3.35
CA ASN A 57 8.64 -1.25 -3.98
C ASN A 57 8.74 -2.21 -5.17
N GLN A 58 9.61 -1.92 -6.13
CA GLN A 58 9.72 -2.69 -7.38
C GLN A 58 9.92 -4.19 -7.16
N ILE A 59 10.73 -4.57 -6.16
CA ILE A 59 11.04 -5.97 -5.86
C ILE A 59 9.79 -6.71 -5.39
N LYS A 60 9.06 -6.16 -4.41
CA LYS A 60 7.81 -6.75 -3.91
C LYS A 60 6.69 -6.72 -4.94
N LEU A 61 6.56 -5.64 -5.72
CA LEU A 61 5.55 -5.53 -6.77
C LEU A 61 5.78 -6.52 -7.92
N GLN A 62 7.04 -6.90 -8.18
CA GLN A 62 7.36 -7.89 -9.19
C GLN A 62 6.79 -9.28 -8.86
N GLU A 63 6.66 -9.66 -7.58
CA GLU A 63 6.01 -10.91 -7.15
C GLU A 63 4.54 -10.99 -7.63
N TYR A 64 3.90 -9.82 -7.78
CA TYR A 64 2.52 -9.70 -8.27
C TYR A 64 2.43 -9.38 -9.77
N GLY A 65 3.55 -9.12 -10.45
CA GLY A 65 3.62 -8.74 -11.87
C GLY A 65 3.47 -7.24 -12.15
N PHE A 66 3.63 -6.39 -11.14
CA PHE A 66 3.44 -4.92 -11.21
C PHE A 66 4.73 -4.12 -10.97
N GLY A 67 5.91 -4.74 -11.07
CA GLY A 67 7.19 -4.09 -10.78
C GLY A 67 7.43 -2.81 -11.60
N GLU A 68 7.15 -2.85 -12.90
CA GLU A 68 7.30 -1.69 -13.80
C GLU A 68 6.29 -0.55 -13.51
N GLU A 69 5.23 -0.85 -12.76
CA GLU A 69 4.18 0.10 -12.37
C GLU A 69 4.43 0.73 -10.98
N THR A 70 5.63 0.54 -10.41
CA THR A 70 5.96 1.02 -9.06
C THR A 70 5.62 2.49 -8.87
N VAL A 71 6.06 3.35 -9.78
CA VAL A 71 5.85 4.81 -9.64
C VAL A 71 4.37 5.18 -9.78
N SER A 72 3.66 4.59 -10.75
CA SER A 72 2.24 4.89 -10.97
C SER A 72 1.39 4.44 -9.78
N ILE A 73 1.62 3.24 -9.23
CA ILE A 73 0.90 2.72 -8.06
C ILE A 73 1.10 3.62 -6.83
N ASN A 74 2.34 3.97 -6.51
CA ASN A 74 2.64 4.85 -5.38
C ASN A 74 2.01 6.23 -5.55
N LYS A 75 2.03 6.78 -6.78
CA LYS A 75 1.38 8.06 -7.09
C LYS A 75 -0.13 7.98 -6.88
N SER A 76 -0.80 6.95 -7.40
CA SER A 76 -2.24 6.76 -7.20
C SER A 76 -2.61 6.62 -5.72
N ALA A 77 -1.80 5.91 -4.93
CA ALA A 77 -2.02 5.77 -3.49
C ALA A 77 -1.85 7.10 -2.74
N ALA A 78 -0.83 7.88 -3.07
CA ALA A 78 -0.60 9.19 -2.48
C ALA A 78 -1.71 10.19 -2.85
N GLU A 79 -2.14 10.22 -4.11
CA GLU A 79 -3.27 11.05 -4.56
C GLU A 79 -4.57 10.67 -3.85
N LEU A 80 -4.84 9.38 -3.69
CA LEU A 80 -6.01 8.88 -2.96
C LEU A 80 -6.00 9.35 -1.50
N ALA A 81 -4.89 9.15 -0.78
CA ALA A 81 -4.77 9.58 0.61
C ALA A 81 -4.93 11.11 0.74
N ASN A 82 -4.35 11.89 -0.18
CA ASN A 82 -4.50 13.35 -0.19
C ASN A 82 -5.95 13.78 -0.40
N ARG A 83 -6.68 13.19 -1.36
CA ARG A 83 -8.11 13.47 -1.57
C ARG A 83 -8.96 13.19 -0.33
N VAL A 84 -8.57 12.20 0.49
CA VAL A 84 -9.27 11.92 1.74
C VAL A 84 -8.96 13.01 2.78
N VAL A 85 -7.68 13.35 2.97
CA VAL A 85 -7.24 14.39 3.91
C VAL A 85 -7.84 15.76 3.58
N GLU A 86 -7.91 16.15 2.31
CA GLU A 86 -8.49 17.44 1.86
C GLU A 86 -9.96 17.62 2.27
N LYS A 87 -10.69 16.53 2.49
CA LYS A 87 -12.10 16.56 2.92
C LYS A 87 -12.27 16.79 4.43
N PHE A 88 -11.18 16.75 5.21
CA PHE A 88 -11.22 16.97 6.66
C PHE A 88 -10.81 18.40 7.00
N ALA A 89 -11.77 19.21 7.46
CA ALA A 89 -11.55 20.62 7.80
C ALA A 89 -10.97 20.85 9.22
N ASN A 90 -10.95 19.81 10.07
CA ASN A 90 -10.61 19.95 11.49
C ASN A 90 -9.10 19.82 11.72
N GLY A 91 -8.40 20.96 11.67
CA GLY A 91 -6.97 21.02 11.91
C GLY A 91 -6.15 20.51 10.73
N LYS A 92 -4.83 20.62 10.86
CA LYS A 92 -3.91 20.19 9.79
C LYS A 92 -3.76 18.68 9.81
N LYS A 93 -4.08 18.02 8.71
CA LYS A 93 -3.90 16.58 8.51
C LYS A 93 -2.77 16.31 7.53
N TYR A 94 -2.11 15.17 7.69
CA TYR A 94 -0.91 14.81 6.93
C TYR A 94 -1.04 13.44 6.26
N VAL A 95 -0.47 13.33 5.07
CA VAL A 95 -0.25 12.05 4.40
C VAL A 95 1.22 11.68 4.58
N VAL A 96 1.47 10.45 5.03
CA VAL A 96 2.82 9.91 5.23
C VAL A 96 3.04 8.78 4.23
N GLY A 97 4.12 8.87 3.43
CA GLY A 97 4.49 7.81 2.50
C GLY A 97 5.00 6.58 3.24
N SER A 98 4.24 5.49 3.21
CA SER A 98 4.67 4.21 3.80
C SER A 98 5.66 3.52 2.88
N MET A 99 6.83 3.14 3.41
CA MET A 99 7.86 2.38 2.69
C MET A 99 8.29 1.20 3.54
N GLY A 100 7.81 0.01 3.18
CA GLY A 100 8.20 -1.23 3.82
C GLY A 100 9.49 -1.82 3.22
N PRO A 101 10.08 -2.82 3.89
CA PRO A 101 11.28 -3.49 3.41
C PRO A 101 10.98 -4.30 2.14
N THR A 102 12.03 -4.59 1.37
CA THR A 102 11.95 -5.41 0.16
C THR A 102 11.70 -6.89 0.45
N GLY A 103 11.87 -7.33 1.71
CA GLY A 103 11.86 -8.75 2.09
C GLY A 103 13.22 -9.44 1.93
N TYR A 104 14.22 -8.74 1.39
CA TYR A 104 15.58 -9.26 1.20
C TYR A 104 16.56 -8.63 2.19
N LEU A 105 17.55 -9.41 2.60
CA LEU A 105 18.70 -9.02 3.40
C LEU A 105 19.91 -8.78 2.48
N PRO A 106 20.58 -7.61 2.57
CA PRO A 106 21.65 -7.23 1.65
C PRO A 106 22.93 -8.08 1.75
N SER A 107 23.08 -8.89 2.80
CA SER A 107 24.28 -9.69 3.06
C SER A 107 23.97 -11.15 3.41
N SER A 108 22.83 -11.66 2.95
CA SER A 108 22.46 -13.05 3.15
C SER A 108 22.95 -13.93 2.01
N ASN A 109 23.54 -15.07 2.37
CA ASN A 109 23.83 -16.17 1.43
C ASN A 109 22.68 -17.19 1.37
N ASP A 110 21.64 -16.99 2.18
CA ASP A 110 20.41 -17.76 2.09
C ASP A 110 19.65 -17.33 0.83
N PRO A 111 19.42 -18.23 -0.14
CA PRO A 111 18.79 -17.90 -1.42
C PRO A 111 17.36 -17.35 -1.29
N ASP A 112 16.68 -17.65 -0.17
CA ASP A 112 15.33 -17.13 0.10
C ASP A 112 15.37 -15.71 0.69
N LEU A 113 16.51 -15.30 1.25
CA LEU A 113 16.68 -14.00 1.90
C LEU A 113 17.67 -13.08 1.19
N GLY A 114 18.47 -13.57 0.24
CA GLY A 114 19.52 -12.79 -0.42
C GLY A 114 19.86 -13.38 -1.78
N ASN A 115 19.40 -12.72 -2.84
CA ASN A 115 19.71 -13.14 -4.21
C ASN A 115 19.74 -11.97 -5.21
N ILE A 116 19.73 -10.72 -4.71
CA ILE A 116 19.79 -9.50 -5.52
C ILE A 116 21.18 -8.90 -5.37
N SER A 117 21.95 -8.89 -6.45
CA SER A 117 23.28 -8.27 -6.46
C SER A 117 23.17 -6.75 -6.47
N LEU A 118 23.97 -6.08 -5.62
CA LEU A 118 24.16 -4.63 -5.61
C LEU A 118 25.17 -4.27 -6.71
N ASN A 119 24.78 -4.40 -7.98
CA ASN A 119 25.61 -4.00 -9.11
C ASN A 119 25.51 -2.50 -9.38
#